data_AF-A0A1Q8DN41-F1
#
_entry.id   AF-A0A1Q8DN41-F1
#
_cell.length_a   1.000
_cell.length_b   1.000
_cell.length_c   1.000
_cell.angle_alpha   90.00
_cell.angle_beta   90.00
_cell.angle_gamma   90.00
#
_symmetry.space_group_name_H-M   'P 1'
#
loop_
_entity.id
_entity.type
_entity.pdbx_description
1 polymer ?
#
loop_
_entity_poly.entity_id
_entity_poly.type
_entity_poly.pdbx_seq_one_letter_code
_entity_poly.pdbx_strand_id
1 'polypeptide(L)'
;MFNNNFLTSGRSCLSLLGISVAMTLVGCSNIPSVAEPDTTPIHTPATNQPAPSDELFTECPPHNPEQNICTMQYDPVCVTTKVGSTISYRTAGNACSACGTTAAIGYIPGKCV
;
A
#
# COMPACT_ATOMS: atom_id res chain seq x y z
N MET A 1 -26.84 -11.02 -16.96
CA MET A 1 -28.07 -10.55 -16.28
C MET A 1 -27.68 -10.12 -14.88
N PHE A 2 -27.95 -8.86 -14.56
CA PHE A 2 -27.75 -8.25 -13.25
C PHE A 2 -28.59 -8.95 -12.19
N ASN A 3 -28.08 -9.07 -10.95
CA ASN A 3 -28.91 -8.69 -9.82
C ASN A 3 -28.05 -8.22 -8.63
N ASN A 4 -28.10 -6.91 -8.40
CA ASN A 4 -27.84 -6.26 -7.13
C ASN A 4 -29.11 -6.34 -6.25
N ASN A 5 -28.96 -5.88 -5.01
CA ASN A 5 -29.95 -5.33 -4.06
C ASN A 5 -30.26 -6.27 -2.88
N PHE A 6 -29.81 -5.95 -1.66
CA PHE A 6 -30.20 -4.83 -0.78
C PHE A 6 -31.60 -5.04 -0.19
N LEU A 7 -31.66 -5.68 0.98
CA LEU A 7 -32.71 -5.54 1.99
C LEU A 7 -31.97 -5.35 3.33
N THR A 8 -31.82 -4.15 3.87
CA THR A 8 -32.83 -3.31 4.53
C THR A 8 -33.50 -3.99 5.73
N SER A 9 -33.45 -3.26 6.84
CA SER A 9 -34.53 -3.16 7.84
C SER A 9 -34.49 -4.10 9.04
N GLY A 10 -33.98 -3.56 10.14
CA GLY A 10 -34.78 -3.37 11.35
C GLY A 10 -35.29 -4.61 12.07
N ARG A 11 -34.64 -4.96 13.18
CA ARG A 11 -35.33 -5.63 14.28
C ARG A 11 -34.83 -5.14 15.63
N SER A 12 -35.50 -4.08 16.08
CA SER A 12 -35.60 -3.69 17.49
C SER A 12 -36.15 -4.89 18.29
N CYS A 13 -35.38 -5.39 19.25
CA CYS A 13 -35.87 -6.32 20.26
C CYS A 13 -35.75 -5.63 21.62
N LEU A 14 -36.90 -5.15 22.11
CA LEU A 14 -37.09 -4.64 23.46
C LEU A 14 -36.66 -5.68 24.52
N SER A 15 -35.88 -5.17 25.47
CA SER A 15 -36.07 -5.32 26.93
C SER A 15 -36.36 -6.70 27.51
N LEU A 16 -35.32 -7.37 28.02
CA LEU A 16 -35.43 -8.25 29.19
C LEU A 16 -34.40 -7.81 30.24
N LEU A 17 -34.91 -7.31 31.37
CA LEU A 17 -34.21 -7.16 32.63
C LEU A 17 -33.79 -8.54 33.15
N GLY A 18 -32.51 -8.71 33.51
CA GLY A 18 -32.11 -9.75 34.46
C GLY A 18 -30.77 -10.43 34.22
N ILE A 19 -29.80 -10.07 35.07
CA ILE A 19 -28.76 -10.94 35.66
C ILE A 19 -27.54 -11.27 34.76
N SER A 20 -26.54 -10.37 34.85
CA SER A 20 -25.09 -10.61 35.02
C SER A 20 -24.46 -11.94 34.57
N VAL A 21 -23.47 -11.88 33.67
CA VAL A 21 -22.02 -12.06 33.97
C VAL A 21 -21.21 -11.39 32.85
N ALA A 22 -20.42 -10.37 33.18
CA ALA A 22 -19.40 -9.83 32.28
C ALA A 22 -18.17 -10.74 32.31
N MET A 23 -17.85 -11.39 31.19
CA MET A 23 -16.53 -12.02 31.00
C MET A 23 -15.63 -11.07 30.23
N THR A 24 -14.99 -10.16 30.94
CA THR A 24 -13.87 -9.38 30.41
C THR A 24 -12.59 -10.20 30.58
N LEU A 25 -12.21 -11.01 29.59
CA LEU A 25 -10.82 -11.44 29.49
C LEU A 25 -10.00 -10.32 28.85
N VAL A 26 -9.52 -9.42 29.71
CA VAL A 26 -8.42 -8.50 29.41
C VAL A 26 -7.14 -9.33 29.43
N GLY A 27 -6.70 -9.80 28.26
CA GLY A 27 -5.40 -10.45 28.09
C GLY A 27 -4.39 -9.46 27.53
N CYS A 28 -3.83 -8.59 28.37
CA CYS A 28 -2.63 -7.83 28.01
C CYS A 28 -1.40 -8.70 28.31
N SER A 29 -0.89 -9.42 27.30
CA SER A 29 0.40 -10.08 27.41
C SER A 29 1.51 -9.03 27.37
N ASN A 30 2.17 -8.80 28.51
CA ASN A 30 3.45 -8.09 28.58
C ASN A 30 4.53 -9.01 28.00
N ILE A 31 4.91 -8.79 26.75
CA ILE A 31 6.08 -9.43 26.16
C ILE A 31 7.32 -8.66 26.68
N PRO A 32 8.30 -9.32 27.30
CA PRO A 32 9.58 -8.71 27.61
C PRO A 32 10.27 -8.31 26.31
N SER A 33 10.61 -7.02 26.17
CA SER A 33 11.38 -6.49 25.05
C SER A 33 12.78 -7.10 25.08
N VAL A 34 13.01 -8.16 24.30
CA VAL A 34 14.36 -8.61 23.97
C VAL A 34 14.91 -7.58 23.00
N ALA A 35 15.93 -6.83 23.44
CA ALA A 35 16.67 -5.95 22.56
C ALA A 35 17.26 -6.79 21.41
N GLU A 36 16.72 -6.59 20.21
CA GLU A 36 17.27 -7.14 18.98
C GLU A 36 18.65 -6.50 18.75
N PRO A 37 19.68 -7.26 18.33
CA PRO A 37 20.96 -6.69 17.94
C PRO A 37 20.74 -5.75 16.73
N ASP A 38 20.96 -4.46 16.93
CA ASP A 38 21.03 -3.47 15.86
C ASP A 38 22.12 -3.87 14.86
N THR A 39 21.71 -4.57 13.81
CA THR A 39 22.47 -4.65 12.57
C THR A 39 21.58 -4.09 11.46
N THR A 40 21.14 -2.85 11.64
CA THR A 40 20.56 -2.05 10.55
C THR A 40 21.66 -1.81 9.52
N PRO A 41 21.53 -2.26 8.25
CA PRO A 41 22.38 -1.74 7.20
C PRO A 41 22.06 -0.25 7.06
N ILE A 42 23.06 0.60 7.22
CA ILE A 42 22.96 2.03 6.92
C ILE A 42 22.77 2.18 5.41
N HIS A 43 21.53 2.12 4.94
CA HIS A 43 21.14 2.73 3.68
C HIS A 43 20.49 4.06 4.03
N THR A 44 21.32 5.10 4.03
CA THR A 44 20.88 6.50 4.08
C THR A 44 19.91 6.74 2.92
N PRO A 45 18.64 7.11 3.18
CA PRO A 45 17.78 7.63 2.13
C PRO A 45 18.45 8.90 1.60
N ALA A 46 18.72 8.96 0.30
CA ALA A 46 19.17 10.19 -0.32
C ALA A 46 18.13 11.29 -0.02
N THR A 47 18.62 12.39 0.56
CA THR A 47 17.86 13.58 0.93
C THR A 47 16.96 14.05 -0.22
N ASN A 48 15.69 14.29 0.09
CA ASN A 48 14.71 14.94 -0.79
C ASN A 48 15.28 16.25 -1.35
N GLN A 49 15.75 16.21 -2.59
CA GLN A 49 16.02 17.41 -3.38
C GLN A 49 14.91 17.49 -4.44
N PRO A 50 14.05 18.52 -4.43
CA PRO A 50 13.05 18.70 -5.48
C PRO A 50 13.78 18.94 -6.79
N ALA A 51 13.78 17.93 -7.66
CA ALA A 51 14.22 18.10 -9.03
C ALA A 51 13.11 18.82 -9.85
N PRO A 52 13.46 19.48 -10.96
CA PRO A 52 12.52 20.25 -11.79
C PRO A 52 11.44 19.35 -12.41
N SER A 53 10.18 19.73 -12.22
CA SER A 53 8.99 18.87 -12.40
C SER A 53 8.69 18.36 -13.81
N ASP A 54 9.31 18.89 -14.86
CA ASP A 54 9.07 18.45 -16.25
C ASP A 54 10.11 17.43 -16.78
N GLU A 55 11.23 17.22 -16.07
CA GLU A 55 12.30 16.28 -16.46
C GLU A 55 12.35 15.01 -15.57
N LEU A 56 11.33 14.78 -14.74
CA LEU A 56 11.32 13.69 -13.75
C LEU A 56 10.51 12.46 -14.17
N PHE A 57 9.78 12.53 -15.29
CA PHE A 57 8.98 11.41 -15.75
C PHE A 57 9.86 10.40 -16.50
N THR A 58 10.01 9.22 -15.91
CA THR A 58 10.69 8.09 -16.54
C THR A 58 9.65 7.14 -17.13
N GLU A 59 9.74 6.90 -18.43
CA GLU A 59 8.86 5.94 -19.11
C GLU A 59 9.22 4.49 -18.73
N CYS A 60 8.21 3.66 -18.52
CA CYS A 60 8.43 2.24 -18.27
C CYS A 60 8.81 1.50 -19.56
N PRO A 61 9.78 0.58 -19.53
CA PRO A 61 10.04 -0.29 -20.67
C PRO A 61 8.82 -1.18 -20.96
N PRO A 62 8.76 -1.81 -22.16
CA PRO A 62 7.75 -2.81 -22.45
C PRO A 62 7.70 -3.89 -21.37
N HIS A 63 6.50 -4.17 -20.87
CA HIS A 63 6.32 -5.10 -19.77
C HIS A 63 6.81 -6.50 -20.14
N ASN A 64 7.80 -7.00 -19.39
CA ASN A 64 8.32 -8.35 -19.53
C ASN A 64 8.42 -9.03 -18.15
N PRO A 65 7.44 -9.88 -17.78
CA PRO A 65 7.37 -10.45 -16.43
C PRO A 65 8.56 -11.35 -16.10
N GLU A 66 9.17 -12.00 -17.08
CA GLU A 66 10.33 -12.88 -16.87
C GLU A 66 11.60 -12.12 -16.45
N GLN A 67 11.67 -10.82 -16.77
CA GLN A 67 12.81 -9.95 -16.45
C GLN A 67 12.50 -9.00 -15.28
N ASN A 68 11.28 -9.03 -14.76
CA ASN A 68 10.85 -8.11 -13.70
C ASN A 68 11.12 -8.69 -12.30
N ILE A 69 12.40 -8.80 -11.96
CA ILE A 69 12.87 -9.25 -10.64
C ILE A 69 13.42 -8.05 -9.89
N CYS A 70 12.72 -7.64 -8.82
CA CYS A 70 13.05 -6.44 -8.07
C CYS A 70 13.63 -6.77 -6.69
N THR A 71 14.55 -5.94 -6.21
CA THR A 71 15.01 -5.99 -4.83
C THR A 71 13.94 -5.46 -3.88
N MET A 72 14.07 -5.78 -2.59
CA MET A 72 13.21 -5.24 -1.53
C MET A 72 13.68 -3.86 -1.01
N GLN A 73 14.60 -3.20 -1.71
CA GLN A 73 15.04 -1.86 -1.33
C GLN A 73 13.89 -0.86 -1.50
N TYR A 74 13.65 -0.07 -0.47
CA TYR A 74 12.65 0.98 -0.51
C TYR A 74 13.27 2.28 -1.00
N ASP A 75 12.83 2.73 -2.17
CA ASP A 75 13.18 3.99 -2.85
C ASP A 75 11.94 4.47 -3.64
N PRO A 76 10.94 5.03 -2.96
CA PRO A 76 9.58 5.10 -3.48
C PRO A 76 9.45 5.99 -4.73
N VAL A 77 8.58 5.56 -5.64
CA VAL A 77 8.22 6.30 -6.85
C VAL A 77 6.71 6.36 -7.03
N CYS A 78 6.20 7.42 -7.66
CA CYS A 78 4.80 7.58 -7.99
C CYS A 78 4.59 7.15 -9.44
N VAL A 79 3.89 6.03 -9.61
CA VAL A 79 3.67 5.38 -10.89
C VAL A 79 2.39 5.90 -11.50
N THR A 80 2.47 6.30 -12.76
CA THR A 80 1.30 6.57 -13.58
C THR A 80 0.92 5.28 -14.30
N THR A 81 -0.36 4.91 -14.21
CA THR A 81 -0.91 3.75 -14.89
C THR A 81 -2.08 4.14 -15.78
N LYS A 82 -2.25 3.42 -16.87
CA LYS A 82 -3.31 3.64 -17.85
C LYS A 82 -4.03 2.34 -18.17
N VAL A 83 -5.34 2.33 -17.98
CA VAL A 83 -6.22 1.23 -18.40
C VAL A 83 -7.32 1.84 -19.28
N GLY A 84 -7.26 1.56 -20.58
CA GLY A 84 -8.09 2.25 -21.57
C GLY A 84 -7.83 3.76 -21.57
N SER A 85 -8.86 4.55 -21.23
CA SER A 85 -8.78 6.01 -21.09
C SER A 85 -8.53 6.48 -19.65
N THR A 86 -8.56 5.59 -18.66
CA THR A 86 -8.43 5.96 -17.25
C THR A 86 -6.97 6.00 -16.83
N ILE A 87 -6.54 7.13 -16.27
CA ILE A 87 -5.23 7.30 -15.64
C ILE A 87 -5.39 7.17 -14.14
N SER A 88 -4.50 6.42 -13.49
CA SER A 88 -4.44 6.33 -12.03
C SER A 88 -3.01 6.35 -11.53
N TYR A 89 -2.83 6.82 -10.30
CA TYR A 89 -1.52 6.98 -9.66
C TYR A 89 -1.42 6.05 -8.45
N ARG A 90 -0.26 5.43 -8.26
CA ARG A 90 0.03 4.64 -7.07
C ARG A 90 1.50 4.75 -6.67
N THR A 91 1.78 4.68 -5.37
CA THR A 91 3.16 4.61 -4.90
C THR A 91 3.67 3.18 -5.06
N ALA A 92 4.81 3.01 -5.73
CA ALA A 92 5.56 1.76 -5.77
C ALA A 92 6.76 1.83 -4.82
N GLY A 93 7.25 0.66 -4.37
CA GLY A 93 8.35 0.57 -3.41
C GLY A 93 9.69 1.02 -4.00
N ASN A 94 9.88 0.82 -5.30
CA ASN A 94 11.02 1.29 -6.08
C ASN A 94 10.71 1.32 -7.59
N ALA A 95 11.60 1.94 -8.36
CA ALA A 95 11.53 2.04 -9.82
C ALA A 95 11.30 0.70 -10.54
N CYS A 96 11.92 -0.40 -10.08
CA CYS A 96 11.69 -1.72 -10.66
C CYS A 96 10.24 -2.18 -10.45
N SER A 97 9.75 -2.12 -9.20
CA SER A 97 8.38 -2.51 -8.87
C SER A 97 7.31 -1.62 -9.53
N ALA A 98 7.68 -0.40 -9.95
CA ALA A 98 6.78 0.51 -10.65
C ALA A 98 6.33 -0.02 -12.02
N CYS A 99 7.26 -0.57 -12.79
CA CYS A 99 7.03 -1.04 -14.16
C CYS A 99 6.65 -2.53 -14.25
N GLY A 100 6.36 -3.16 -13.11
CA GLY A 100 6.00 -4.58 -13.02
C GLY A 100 4.61 -4.95 -13.51
N THR A 101 3.87 -4.03 -14.16
CA THR A 101 2.52 -4.30 -14.68
C THR A 101 2.36 -3.73 -16.08
N THR A 102 1.58 -4.38 -16.93
CA THR A 102 1.25 -3.90 -18.30
C THR A 102 0.55 -2.54 -18.32
N ALA A 103 -0.11 -2.15 -17.23
CA ALA A 103 -0.79 -0.87 -17.12
C ALA A 103 0.16 0.29 -16.76
N ALA A 104 1.40 0.04 -16.34
CA ALA A 104 2.33 1.10 -15.95
C ALA A 104 2.90 1.78 -17.20
N ILE A 105 2.78 3.11 -17.27
CA ILE A 105 3.34 3.90 -18.38
C ILE A 105 4.64 4.60 -18.00
N GLY A 106 4.85 4.86 -16.71
CA GLY A 106 6.06 5.51 -16.21
C GLY A 106 5.89 5.95 -14.78
N TYR A 107 6.91 6.60 -14.24
CA TYR A 107 6.94 7.04 -12.84
C TYR A 107 7.74 8.33 -12.67
N ILE A 108 7.48 9.00 -11.55
CA ILE A 108 8.33 10.08 -11.02
C ILE A 108 8.91 9.66 -9.66
N PRO A 109 10.10 10.13 -9.28
CA PRO A 109 10.65 9.93 -7.93
C PRO A 109 9.73 10.47 -6.83
N GLY A 110 9.70 9.77 -5.69
CA GLY A 110 8.89 10.14 -4.52
C GLY A 110 7.53 9.45 -4.46
N LYS A 111 6.84 9.56 -3.33
CA LYS A 111 5.48 9.02 -3.15
C LYS A 111 4.47 9.87 -3.90
N CYS A 112 3.32 9.29 -4.25
CA CYS A 112 2.19 10.08 -4.74
C CYS A 112 1.64 11.01 -3.65
N VAL A 113 1.15 12.19 -4.05
CA VAL A 113 0.55 13.22 -3.18
C VAL A 113 -0.97 13.08 -3.07
#